data_AF-A0A2N1RUB8-F1
#
_entry.id   AF-A0A2N1RUB8-F1
#
_cell.length_a   1.000
_cell.length_b   1.000
_cell.length_c   1.000
_cell.angle_alpha   90.00
_cell.angle_beta   90.00
_cell.angle_gamma   90.00
#
_symmetry.space_group_name_H-M   'P 1'
#
loop_
_entity.id
_entity.type
_entity.pdbx_description
1 polymer ?
#
loop_
_entity_poly.entity_id
_entity_poly.type
_entity_poly.pdbx_seq_one_letter_code
_entity_poly.pdbx_strand_id
1 'polypeptide(L)'
;MIIYYLSLNRQQLIFGGVYARSTVPLKINRCILKCCFTLFCTDKKIEKREKVYKIIILIFIITVVFIEFPAAGLEEGGSSFTYVGSKVCRECHGEDAIGNQYKIWAMSPHAKAYNTLLGEKASEIAEKYNIASPEKNSKCLQCHATGKGRVESIVKEGVGCESCHGPGSEYHKASNHVDYSSRENGYRRAIRFGMYPIRGIGSLKRRERLCLSCHTKERPCFPENPSSIYEFRIPIQTIDSLWKGDVNFRHPLRK
;
A
#
# COMPACT_ATOMS: atom_id res chain seq x y z
N MET A 1 13.74 -66.15 -15.25
CA MET A 1 12.44 -66.12 -14.55
C MET A 1 11.66 -64.97 -15.16
N ILE A 2 10.85 -65.16 -16.22
CA ILE A 2 9.54 -65.84 -16.30
C ILE A 2 8.61 -65.43 -15.16
N ILE A 3 7.48 -64.80 -15.53
CA ILE A 3 6.06 -65.03 -15.17
C ILE A 3 5.30 -63.73 -15.56
N TYR A 4 4.63 -63.66 -16.73
CA TYR A 4 3.17 -63.87 -17.00
C TYR A 4 2.29 -62.71 -16.47
N TYR A 5 1.12 -62.29 -16.99
CA TYR A 5 0.17 -62.60 -18.09
C TYR A 5 -0.76 -61.36 -18.20
N LEU A 6 -1.15 -60.88 -19.39
CA LEU A 6 -2.48 -61.00 -20.02
C LEU A 6 -3.73 -60.69 -19.16
N SER A 7 -4.56 -59.73 -19.60
CA SER A 7 -6.04 -59.81 -19.76
C SER A 7 -6.63 -58.38 -19.88
N LEU A 8 -7.04 -57.87 -21.04
CA LEU A 8 -8.23 -58.16 -21.88
C LEU A 8 -9.54 -57.49 -21.42
N ASN A 9 -10.08 -56.67 -22.34
CA ASN A 9 -11.49 -56.64 -22.82
C ASN A 9 -12.61 -56.13 -21.88
N ARG A 10 -13.76 -55.61 -22.34
CA ARG A 10 -14.38 -55.28 -23.65
C ARG A 10 -15.73 -54.61 -23.34
N GLN A 11 -16.29 -53.82 -24.26
CA GLN A 11 -17.68 -53.92 -24.78
C GLN A 11 -17.92 -52.76 -25.78
N GLN A 12 -18.07 -53.08 -27.08
CA GLN A 12 -19.33 -53.11 -27.87
C GLN A 12 -19.73 -51.70 -28.39
N LEU A 13 -20.25 -51.44 -29.61
CA LEU A 13 -20.62 -52.19 -30.82
C LEU A 13 -21.07 -51.13 -31.88
N ILE A 14 -20.86 -51.44 -33.17
CA ILE A 14 -21.75 -51.15 -34.34
C ILE A 14 -21.78 -49.75 -35.02
N PHE A 15 -21.27 -49.77 -36.27
CA PHE A 15 -21.68 -49.18 -37.57
C PHE A 15 -22.12 -47.71 -37.78
N GLY A 16 -21.47 -47.08 -38.78
CA GLY A 16 -22.17 -46.32 -39.85
C GLY A 16 -21.54 -44.99 -40.34
N GLY A 17 -20.91 -44.99 -41.52
CA GLY A 17 -21.14 -43.93 -42.53
C GLY A 17 -20.06 -42.87 -42.86
N VAL A 18 -19.38 -43.09 -43.99
CA VAL A 18 -19.02 -42.14 -45.08
C VAL A 18 -17.92 -41.06 -44.91
N TYR A 19 -16.77 -41.34 -45.56
CA TYR A 19 -15.87 -40.54 -46.44
C TYR A 19 -15.99 -38.99 -46.47
N ALA A 20 -14.94 -38.17 -46.70
CA ALA A 20 -13.48 -38.27 -46.81
C ALA A 20 -12.90 -36.86 -47.19
N ARG A 21 -11.56 -36.78 -47.21
CA ARG A 21 -10.65 -35.77 -47.85
C ARG A 21 -10.17 -34.61 -46.96
N SER A 22 -8.90 -34.19 -47.00
CA SER A 22 -7.75 -34.54 -47.87
C SER A 22 -6.43 -34.03 -47.28
N THR A 23 -5.34 -34.77 -47.50
CA THR A 23 -3.94 -34.41 -47.24
C THR A 23 -3.17 -34.17 -48.56
N VAL A 24 -2.38 -33.07 -48.61
CA VAL A 24 -1.09 -32.71 -49.31
C VAL A 24 -0.55 -33.54 -50.52
N PRO A 25 0.50 -33.12 -51.29
CA PRO A 25 1.13 -31.81 -51.60
C PRO A 25 1.52 -31.58 -53.11
N LEU A 26 2.16 -30.42 -53.38
CA LEU A 26 3.24 -30.12 -54.36
C LEU A 26 3.05 -30.34 -55.89
N LYS A 27 3.14 -29.26 -56.68
CA LYS A 27 3.65 -29.29 -58.07
C LYS A 27 4.22 -27.95 -58.57
N ILE A 28 5.55 -27.90 -58.60
CA ILE A 28 6.48 -27.39 -59.63
C ILE A 28 5.94 -26.32 -60.62
N ASN A 29 6.54 -25.14 -60.55
CA ASN A 29 6.37 -24.04 -61.51
C ASN A 29 7.24 -24.22 -62.76
N ARG A 30 6.63 -24.12 -63.95
CA ARG A 30 7.32 -23.84 -65.22
C ARG A 30 6.59 -22.69 -65.90
N CYS A 31 7.24 -21.53 -65.95
CA CYS A 31 6.77 -20.34 -66.66
C CYS A 31 6.82 -20.57 -68.18
N ILE A 32 5.71 -20.32 -68.89
CA ILE A 32 5.70 -20.04 -70.34
C ILE A 32 4.52 -19.10 -70.68
N LEU A 33 4.89 -17.92 -71.21
CA LEU A 33 4.22 -17.08 -72.23
C LEU A 33 2.77 -16.58 -72.05
N LYS A 34 2.57 -15.25 -72.03
CA LYS A 34 2.22 -14.44 -73.25
C LYS A 34 1.95 -12.95 -72.95
N CYS A 35 2.62 -12.10 -73.74
CA CYS A 35 2.21 -10.86 -74.40
C CYS A 35 1.58 -9.65 -73.65
N CYS A 36 2.24 -8.50 -73.85
CA CYS A 36 1.73 -7.12 -73.95
C CYS A 36 0.83 -6.59 -72.83
N PHE A 37 1.40 -5.80 -71.92
CA PHE A 37 1.05 -4.39 -71.74
C PHE A 37 2.14 -3.75 -70.87
N THR A 38 2.92 -2.84 -71.45
CA THR A 38 3.82 -1.98 -70.67
C THR A 38 2.97 -1.05 -69.81
N LEU A 39 3.38 -0.94 -68.53
CA LEU A 39 3.16 0.14 -67.55
C LEU A 39 2.57 -0.36 -66.21
N PHE A 40 3.28 0.04 -65.14
CA PHE A 40 2.98 -0.12 -63.72
C PHE A 40 3.27 -1.48 -63.05
N CYS A 41 4.55 -1.86 -63.02
CA CYS A 41 5.09 -2.57 -61.85
C CYS A 41 5.71 -1.52 -60.91
N THR A 42 4.91 -0.82 -60.10
CA THR A 42 5.45 -0.16 -58.91
C THR A 42 5.94 -1.27 -57.98
N ASP A 43 7.25 -1.35 -57.81
CA ASP A 43 7.91 -2.36 -57.00
C ASP A 43 7.39 -2.26 -55.56
N LYS A 44 6.60 -3.26 -55.11
CA LYS A 44 6.08 -3.37 -53.73
C LYS A 44 7.19 -3.23 -52.67
N LYS A 45 8.45 -3.45 -53.05
CA LYS A 45 9.63 -3.28 -52.20
C LYS A 45 9.96 -1.80 -51.95
N ILE A 46 9.68 -0.91 -52.89
CA ILE A 46 9.81 0.55 -52.74
C ILE A 46 8.71 1.08 -51.81
N GLU A 47 7.46 0.65 -52.00
CA GLU A 47 6.33 1.05 -51.13
C GLU A 47 6.52 0.60 -49.67
N LYS A 48 7.09 -0.60 -49.47
CA LYS A 48 7.41 -1.12 -48.14
C LYS A 48 8.56 -0.35 -47.48
N ARG A 49 9.56 0.07 -48.26
CA ARG A 49 10.67 0.92 -47.77
C ARG A 49 10.16 2.30 -47.38
N GLU A 50 9.30 2.93 -48.18
CA GLU A 50 8.70 4.22 -47.84
C GLU A 50 7.88 4.17 -46.54
N LYS A 51 7.09 3.11 -46.34
CA LYS A 51 6.34 2.91 -45.09
C LYS A 51 7.27 2.79 -43.87
N VAL A 52 8.38 2.08 -44.01
CA VAL A 52 9.38 1.94 -42.95
C VAL A 52 10.07 3.27 -42.65
N TYR A 53 10.48 4.03 -43.68
CA TYR A 53 11.09 5.35 -43.48
C TYR A 53 10.13 6.35 -42.84
N LYS A 54 8.84 6.35 -43.21
CA LYS A 54 7.81 7.19 -42.58
C LYS A 54 7.58 6.83 -41.11
N ILE A 55 7.61 5.55 -40.75
CA ILE A 55 7.51 5.09 -39.35
C ILE A 55 8.75 5.50 -38.56
N ILE A 56 9.95 5.36 -39.12
CA ILE A 56 11.20 5.76 -38.45
C ILE A 56 11.23 7.28 -38.24
N ILE A 57 10.82 8.07 -39.23
CA ILE A 57 10.74 9.53 -39.12
C ILE A 57 9.67 9.92 -38.08
N LEU A 58 8.53 9.25 -38.04
CA LEU A 58 7.49 9.51 -37.04
C LEU A 58 7.97 9.19 -35.62
N ILE A 59 8.68 8.07 -35.43
CA ILE A 59 9.28 7.70 -34.14
C ILE A 59 10.34 8.74 -33.76
N PHE A 60 11.19 9.15 -34.70
CA PHE A 60 12.22 10.16 -34.46
C PHE A 60 11.61 11.51 -34.05
N ILE A 61 10.55 11.97 -34.74
CA ILE A 61 9.81 13.19 -34.37
C ILE A 61 9.18 13.05 -32.99
N ILE A 62 8.54 11.92 -32.69
CA ILE A 62 7.96 11.68 -31.35
C ILE A 62 9.06 11.72 -30.29
N THR A 63 10.21 11.06 -30.51
CA THR A 63 11.32 11.07 -29.55
C THR A 63 11.90 12.47 -29.35
N VAL A 64 12.06 13.27 -30.41
CA VAL A 64 12.56 14.66 -30.30
C VAL A 64 11.55 15.56 -29.58
N VAL A 65 10.26 15.39 -29.84
CA VAL A 65 9.19 16.12 -29.13
C VAL A 65 9.17 15.75 -27.64
N PHE A 66 9.45 14.51 -27.27
CA PHE A 66 9.56 14.10 -25.86
C PHE A 66 10.85 14.55 -25.16
N ILE A 67 11.90 14.92 -25.91
CA ILE A 67 13.17 15.42 -25.35
C ILE A 67 13.10 16.94 -25.09
N GLU A 68 12.38 17.68 -25.94
CA GLU A 68 12.25 19.15 -25.85
C GLU A 68 11.04 19.62 -25.02
N PHE A 69 10.07 18.75 -24.74
CA PHE A 69 9.04 18.99 -23.74
C PHE A 69 9.42 18.28 -22.44
N PRO A 70 10.14 18.92 -21.50
CA PRO A 70 10.14 18.42 -20.14
C PRO A 70 8.67 18.31 -19.75
N ALA A 71 8.26 17.13 -19.28
CA ALA A 71 6.92 16.94 -18.76
C ALA A 71 6.66 18.10 -17.79
N ALA A 72 5.83 19.07 -18.22
CA ALA A 72 5.38 20.12 -17.35
C ALA A 72 4.81 19.38 -16.14
N GLY A 73 5.50 19.54 -15.01
CA GLY A 73 5.26 18.74 -13.83
C GLY A 73 3.76 18.66 -13.63
N LEU A 74 3.22 17.45 -13.61
CA LEU A 74 2.04 17.22 -12.81
C LEU A 74 2.49 17.58 -11.41
N GLU A 75 2.30 18.85 -11.03
CA GLU A 75 2.19 19.21 -9.64
C GLU A 75 1.03 18.36 -9.15
N GLU A 76 1.37 17.21 -8.55
CA GLU A 76 0.48 16.63 -7.57
C GLU A 76 0.19 17.79 -6.63
N GLY A 77 -1.03 18.34 -6.72
CA GLY A 77 -1.61 19.22 -5.74
C GLY A 77 -1.73 18.44 -4.43
N GLY A 78 -0.58 18.10 -3.86
CA GLY A 78 -0.43 17.52 -2.56
C GLY A 78 -0.71 18.66 -1.61
N SER A 79 -1.99 18.84 -1.29
CA SER A 79 -2.39 19.43 -0.04
C SER A 79 -1.55 18.77 1.06
N SER A 80 -0.46 19.42 1.47
CA SER A 80 0.43 18.89 2.50
C SER A 80 -0.26 19.09 3.84
N PHE A 81 -1.11 18.14 4.21
CA PHE A 81 -1.78 18.15 5.50
C PHE A 81 -0.72 18.18 6.62
N THR A 82 -0.87 19.10 7.57
CA THR A 82 0.00 19.26 8.73
C THR A 82 -0.63 18.65 9.99
N TYR A 83 0.21 18.40 10.98
CA TYR A 83 -0.18 17.90 12.29
C TYR A 83 -0.60 19.06 13.20
N VAL A 84 -1.70 18.87 13.92
CA VAL A 84 -2.28 19.89 14.83
C VAL A 84 -2.20 19.48 16.31
N GLY A 85 -1.86 18.23 16.60
CA GLY A 85 -1.74 17.68 17.94
C GLY A 85 -3.05 17.19 18.54
N SER A 86 -2.91 16.28 19.49
CA SER A 86 -4.02 15.55 20.13
C SER A 86 -4.97 16.47 20.93
N LYS A 87 -4.52 17.68 21.29
CA LYS A 87 -5.34 18.69 21.97
C LYS A 87 -6.51 19.16 21.10
N VAL A 88 -6.32 19.32 19.79
CA VAL A 88 -7.40 19.69 18.88
C VAL A 88 -8.42 18.55 18.78
N CYS A 89 -7.96 17.31 18.71
CA CYS A 89 -8.84 16.14 18.69
C CYS A 89 -9.69 16.05 19.97
N ARG A 90 -9.13 16.42 21.13
CA ARG A 90 -9.83 16.43 22.43
C ARG A 90 -11.07 17.30 22.46
N GLU A 91 -11.13 18.38 21.68
CA GLU A 91 -12.25 19.32 21.69
C GLU A 91 -13.59 18.64 21.34
N CYS A 92 -13.56 17.59 20.51
CA CYS A 92 -14.72 16.75 20.24
C CYS A 92 -14.60 15.36 20.89
N HIS A 93 -13.42 14.76 20.86
CA HIS A 93 -13.18 13.38 21.32
C HIS A 93 -12.85 13.25 22.81
N GLY A 94 -12.99 14.34 23.58
CA GLY A 94 -12.96 14.34 25.05
C GLY A 94 -14.34 14.14 25.69
N GLU A 95 -15.40 14.12 24.89
CA GLU A 95 -16.78 14.03 25.39
C GLU A 95 -17.22 12.59 25.68
N ASP A 96 -17.77 12.37 26.87
CA ASP A 96 -18.31 11.07 27.29
C ASP A 96 -19.48 10.62 26.40
N ALA A 97 -20.25 11.57 25.87
CA ALA A 97 -21.37 11.31 24.97
C ALA A 97 -20.97 10.51 23.72
N ILE A 98 -19.72 10.64 23.27
CA ILE A 98 -19.19 9.92 22.12
C ILE A 98 -18.13 8.88 22.48
N GLY A 99 -17.90 8.61 23.77
CA GLY A 99 -17.01 7.56 24.25
C GLY A 99 -15.61 8.01 24.69
N ASN A 100 -15.36 9.33 24.78
CA ASN A 100 -14.15 9.94 25.37
C ASN A 100 -12.84 9.24 24.95
N GLN A 101 -12.58 9.22 23.65
CA GLN A 101 -11.40 8.57 23.09
C GLN A 101 -10.10 9.18 23.59
N TYR A 102 -10.11 10.50 23.83
CA TYR A 102 -8.95 11.20 24.35
C TYR A 102 -8.51 10.64 25.70
N LYS A 103 -9.44 10.39 26.63
CA LYS A 103 -9.14 9.80 27.94
C LYS A 103 -8.54 8.40 27.81
N ILE A 104 -9.10 7.57 26.92
CA ILE A 104 -8.58 6.21 26.65
C ILE A 104 -7.13 6.29 26.15
N TRP A 105 -6.87 7.15 25.16
CA TRP A 105 -5.52 7.39 24.65
C TRP A 105 -4.56 7.90 25.73
N ALA A 106 -4.97 8.91 26.51
CA ALA A 106 -4.12 9.54 27.53
C ALA A 106 -3.64 8.56 28.61
N MET A 107 -4.41 7.51 28.90
CA MET A 107 -4.04 6.46 29.84
C MET A 107 -3.16 5.36 29.24
N SER A 108 -3.02 5.33 27.91
CA SER A 108 -2.32 4.27 27.19
C SER A 108 -0.79 4.43 27.20
N PRO A 109 -0.04 3.35 26.89
CA PRO A 109 1.40 3.44 26.68
C PRO A 109 1.80 4.40 25.55
N HIS A 110 0.95 4.61 24.55
CA HIS A 110 1.24 5.49 23.41
C HIS A 110 1.35 6.96 23.82
N ALA A 111 0.46 7.45 24.68
CA ALA A 111 0.54 8.81 25.23
C ALA A 111 1.79 9.03 26.11
N LYS A 112 2.36 7.94 26.66
CA LYS A 112 3.58 7.97 27.47
C LYS A 112 4.85 7.71 26.66
N ALA A 113 4.74 7.48 25.35
CA ALA A 113 5.85 7.00 24.53
C ALA A 113 7.04 7.96 24.54
N TYR A 114 6.83 9.28 24.45
CA TYR A 114 7.94 10.24 24.55
C TYR A 114 8.64 10.16 25.91
N ASN A 115 7.86 10.08 27.00
CA ASN A 115 8.40 10.04 28.35
C ASN A 115 9.27 8.81 28.62
N THR A 116 9.05 7.69 27.93
CA THR A 116 9.91 6.51 28.09
C THR A 116 11.33 6.75 27.58
N LEU A 117 11.53 7.73 26.67
CA LEU A 117 12.87 8.12 26.19
C LEU A 117 13.68 8.90 27.23
N LEU A 118 13.04 9.41 28.28
CA LEU A 118 13.69 10.17 29.35
C LEU A 118 14.20 9.28 30.50
N GLY A 119 13.91 7.98 30.46
CA GLY A 119 14.27 7.05 31.53
C GLY A 119 15.64 6.41 31.35
N GLU A 120 16.15 5.82 32.45
CA GLU A 120 17.42 5.08 32.47
C GLU A 120 17.46 3.98 31.41
N LYS A 121 16.35 3.23 31.26
CA LYS A 121 16.28 2.14 30.28
C LYS A 121 16.49 2.61 28.83
N ALA A 122 15.98 3.79 28.49
CA ALA A 122 16.19 4.35 27.16
C ALA A 122 17.64 4.79 26.96
N SER A 123 18.28 5.30 28.01
CA SER A 123 19.70 5.67 28.01
C SER A 123 20.59 4.44 27.80
N GLU A 124 20.36 3.34 28.54
CA GLU A 124 21.07 2.07 28.34
C GLU A 124 20.96 1.54 26.90
N ILE A 125 19.75 1.61 26.32
CA ILE A 125 19.53 1.17 24.94
C ILE A 125 20.27 2.12 23.98
N ALA A 126 20.17 3.43 24.20
CA ALA A 126 20.78 4.43 23.34
C ALA A 126 22.32 4.35 23.30
N GLU A 127 22.96 4.04 24.43
CA GLU A 127 24.40 3.81 24.52
C GLU A 127 24.88 2.69 23.57
N LYS A 128 24.15 1.56 23.52
CA LYS A 128 24.46 0.44 22.58
C LYS A 128 24.48 0.88 21.11
N TYR A 129 23.77 1.96 20.77
CA TYR A 129 23.67 2.51 19.42
C TYR A 129 24.43 3.83 19.24
N ASN A 130 25.27 4.23 20.19
CA ASN A 130 26.00 5.51 20.20
C ASN A 130 25.07 6.73 20.06
N ILE A 131 23.93 6.71 20.74
CA ILE A 131 22.95 7.80 20.77
C ILE A 131 23.07 8.53 22.11
N ALA A 132 23.44 9.80 22.09
CA ALA A 132 23.62 10.61 23.30
C ALA A 132 22.29 11.04 23.95
N SER A 133 21.27 11.34 23.14
CA SER A 133 19.98 11.87 23.63
C SER A 133 18.83 11.19 22.89
N PRO A 134 18.26 10.10 23.45
CA PRO A 134 17.18 9.35 22.79
C PRO A 134 15.97 10.24 22.45
N GLU A 135 15.61 11.17 23.32
CA GLU A 135 14.48 12.10 23.19
C GLU A 135 14.64 13.14 22.07
N LYS A 136 15.85 13.28 21.52
CA LYS A 136 16.17 14.15 20.38
C LYS A 136 16.59 13.36 19.13
N ASN A 137 16.78 12.05 19.26
CA ASN A 137 17.30 11.24 18.17
C ASN A 137 16.18 10.75 17.26
N SER A 138 16.34 10.96 15.95
CA SER A 138 15.36 10.57 14.94
C SER A 138 15.06 9.07 14.92
N LYS A 139 16.04 8.20 15.25
CA LYS A 139 15.84 6.73 15.33
C LYS A 139 14.84 6.36 16.44
N CYS A 140 14.83 7.11 17.54
CA CYS A 140 13.93 6.90 18.66
C CYS A 140 12.57 7.58 18.40
N LEU A 141 12.62 8.86 17.98
CA LEU A 141 11.44 9.68 17.72
C LEU A 141 10.58 9.16 16.56
N GLN A 142 11.13 8.36 15.65
CA GLN A 142 10.35 7.67 14.61
C GLN A 142 9.16 6.89 15.16
N CYS A 143 9.26 6.40 16.40
CA CYS A 143 8.24 5.57 17.05
C CYS A 143 7.72 6.09 18.38
N HIS A 144 8.37 7.10 18.94
CA HIS A 144 8.01 7.67 20.24
C HIS A 144 7.39 9.07 20.14
N ALA A 145 7.13 9.57 18.93
CA ALA A 145 6.49 10.86 18.70
C ALA A 145 5.60 10.87 17.43
N THR A 146 4.48 11.58 17.50
CA THR A 146 3.67 11.94 16.33
C THR A 146 4.52 12.66 15.29
N GLY A 147 4.27 12.39 14.00
CA GLY A 147 5.04 12.98 12.92
C GLY A 147 6.51 12.58 12.91
N LYS A 148 6.88 11.48 13.59
CA LYS A 148 8.26 10.98 13.71
C LYS A 148 9.22 11.99 14.35
N GLY A 149 8.71 12.84 15.23
CA GLY A 149 9.47 13.90 15.90
C GLY A 149 9.85 15.09 15.03
N ARG A 150 9.24 15.25 13.85
CA ARG A 150 9.50 16.40 12.97
C ARG A 150 8.71 17.65 13.33
N VAL A 151 7.77 17.54 14.27
CA VAL A 151 6.88 18.62 14.68
C VAL A 151 7.12 18.90 16.15
N GLU A 152 7.98 19.89 16.43
CA GLU A 152 8.46 20.23 17.77
C GLU A 152 7.31 20.57 18.74
N SER A 153 6.26 21.24 18.25
CA SER A 153 5.13 21.66 19.08
C SER A 153 4.33 20.50 19.68
N ILE A 154 4.43 19.29 19.12
CA ILE A 154 3.67 18.11 19.56
C ILE A 154 4.57 16.93 19.91
N VAL A 155 5.90 17.01 19.75
CA VAL A 155 6.82 15.88 19.96
C VAL A 155 6.63 15.23 21.35
N LYS A 156 6.35 16.05 22.37
CA LYS A 156 6.19 15.64 23.76
C LYS A 156 4.87 14.93 24.06
N GLU A 157 3.91 14.92 23.13
CA GLU A 157 2.64 14.18 23.32
C GLU A 157 2.82 12.66 23.16
N GLY A 158 3.99 12.21 22.71
CA GLY A 158 4.24 10.81 22.40
C GLY A 158 3.57 10.38 21.09
N VAL A 159 3.10 9.14 21.05
CA VAL A 159 2.32 8.61 19.93
C VAL A 159 0.88 9.11 20.09
N GLY A 160 0.60 10.28 19.54
CA GLY A 160 -0.69 10.97 19.62
C GLY A 160 -1.77 10.45 18.66
N CYS A 161 -2.93 11.12 18.65
CA CYS A 161 -4.07 10.75 17.81
C CYS A 161 -3.68 10.61 16.32
N GLU A 162 -2.91 11.57 15.83
CA GLU A 162 -2.52 11.69 14.42
C GLU A 162 -1.44 10.69 14.00
N SER A 163 -0.81 10.00 14.95
CA SER A 163 0.08 8.87 14.64
C SER A 163 -0.70 7.73 13.98
N CYS A 164 -1.94 7.51 14.41
CA CYS A 164 -2.82 6.48 13.83
C CYS A 164 -3.82 7.05 12.82
N HIS A 165 -4.34 8.25 13.07
CA HIS A 165 -5.39 8.87 12.27
C HIS A 165 -4.84 9.78 11.16
N GLY A 166 -3.54 10.03 11.09
CA GLY A 166 -2.94 10.94 10.10
C GLY A 166 -3.06 12.42 10.47
N PRO A 167 -2.41 13.31 9.69
CA PRO A 167 -2.36 14.76 9.95
C PRO A 167 -3.74 15.42 9.92
N GLY A 168 -4.10 16.08 11.01
CA GLY A 168 -5.43 16.56 11.33
C GLY A 168 -5.81 17.94 10.85
N SER A 169 -4.89 18.71 10.26
CA SER A 169 -5.10 20.11 9.82
C SER A 169 -6.37 20.40 9.03
N GLU A 170 -6.88 19.43 8.27
CA GLU A 170 -8.10 19.62 7.48
C GLU A 170 -9.28 18.79 7.97
N TYR A 171 -9.08 17.52 8.38
CA TYR A 171 -10.19 16.70 8.85
C TYR A 171 -10.66 17.04 10.26
N HIS A 172 -9.91 17.81 11.07
CA HIS A 172 -10.42 18.20 12.40
C HIS A 172 -11.63 19.15 12.30
N LYS A 173 -11.79 19.85 11.18
CA LYS A 173 -12.92 20.76 10.93
C LYS A 173 -14.21 19.94 10.87
N ALA A 174 -15.22 20.35 11.63
CA ALA A 174 -16.49 19.63 11.70
C ALA A 174 -17.11 19.37 10.31
N SER A 175 -17.03 20.34 9.39
CA SER A 175 -17.51 20.20 8.01
C SER A 175 -16.87 19.06 7.20
N ASN A 176 -15.66 18.67 7.59
CA ASN A 176 -14.82 17.70 6.87
C ASN A 176 -14.86 16.29 7.51
N HIS A 177 -15.47 16.13 8.69
CA HIS A 177 -15.40 14.87 9.45
C HIS A 177 -16.71 14.51 10.16
N VAL A 178 -17.49 15.50 10.60
CA VAL A 178 -18.78 15.26 11.25
C VAL A 178 -19.86 15.14 10.17
N ASP A 179 -20.69 14.11 10.33
CA ASP A 179 -21.90 13.91 9.55
C ASP A 179 -22.97 13.34 10.48
N TYR A 180 -24.00 14.14 10.75
CA TYR A 180 -25.08 13.81 11.66
C TYR A 180 -26.02 12.73 11.12
N SER A 181 -26.00 12.49 9.80
CA SER A 181 -26.83 11.47 9.15
C SER A 181 -26.12 10.11 9.10
N SER A 182 -24.80 10.12 8.88
CA SER A 182 -24.02 8.90 8.69
C SER A 182 -22.55 9.09 9.08
N ARG A 183 -22.14 8.42 10.15
CA ARG A 183 -20.74 8.37 10.59
C ARG A 183 -19.79 7.85 9.51
N GLU A 184 -20.26 6.94 8.65
CA GLU A 184 -19.46 6.43 7.53
C GLU A 184 -19.19 7.52 6.48
N ASN A 185 -20.19 8.37 6.20
CA ASN A 185 -20.00 9.50 5.28
C ASN A 185 -18.99 10.51 5.85
N GLY A 186 -19.09 10.81 7.14
CA GLY A 186 -18.12 11.64 7.86
C GLY A 186 -16.70 11.07 7.78
N TYR A 187 -16.53 9.78 8.08
CA TYR A 187 -15.24 9.08 7.99
C TYR A 187 -14.67 9.10 6.57
N ARG A 188 -15.47 8.78 5.54
CA ARG A 188 -15.05 8.84 4.13
C ARG A 188 -14.64 10.24 3.71
N ARG A 189 -15.27 11.27 4.27
CA ARG A 189 -14.93 12.69 4.04
C ARG A 189 -13.59 13.02 4.70
N ALA A 190 -13.40 12.65 5.96
CA ALA A 190 -12.16 12.86 6.70
C ALA A 190 -10.95 12.24 5.99
N ILE A 191 -11.11 11.05 5.37
CA ILE A 191 -10.04 10.41 4.58
C ILE A 191 -9.57 11.30 3.43
N ARG A 192 -10.47 12.03 2.77
CA ARG A 192 -10.12 12.95 1.68
C ARG A 192 -9.35 14.19 2.18
N PHE A 193 -9.42 14.46 3.49
CA PHE A 193 -8.79 15.60 4.16
C PHE A 193 -7.64 15.17 5.09
N GLY A 194 -6.97 14.05 4.79
CA GLY A 194 -5.73 13.63 5.44
C GLY A 194 -5.85 12.49 6.44
N MET A 195 -7.07 12.03 6.76
CA MET A 195 -7.25 10.92 7.71
C MET A 195 -6.80 9.58 7.11
N TYR A 196 -6.09 8.77 7.89
CA TYR A 196 -5.70 7.42 7.47
C TYR A 196 -6.89 6.45 7.48
N PRO A 197 -7.08 5.65 6.40
CA PRO A 197 -8.17 4.69 6.33
C PRO A 197 -7.81 3.39 7.08
N ILE A 198 -8.02 3.37 8.40
CA ILE A 198 -7.67 2.24 9.29
C ILE A 198 -8.88 1.53 9.92
N ARG A 199 -10.10 1.98 9.64
CA ARG A 199 -11.35 1.41 10.17
C ARG A 199 -11.87 0.25 9.30
N GLY A 200 -12.47 -0.75 9.94
CA GLY A 200 -13.12 -1.88 9.28
C GLY A 200 -12.16 -2.97 8.79
N ILE A 201 -12.71 -4.17 8.53
CA ILE A 201 -11.95 -5.35 8.14
C ILE A 201 -11.20 -5.17 6.82
N GLY A 202 -11.78 -4.42 5.86
CA GLY A 202 -11.14 -4.10 4.58
C GLY A 202 -9.86 -3.27 4.73
N SER A 203 -9.68 -2.60 5.88
CA SER A 203 -8.49 -1.80 6.19
C SER A 203 -7.48 -2.54 7.07
N LEU A 204 -7.69 -3.82 7.38
CA LEU A 204 -6.86 -4.57 8.33
C LEU A 204 -5.37 -4.57 7.92
N LYS A 205 -5.06 -4.78 6.64
CA LYS A 205 -3.68 -4.68 6.12
C LYS A 205 -3.06 -3.27 6.24
N ARG A 206 -3.87 -2.21 6.15
CA ARG A 206 -3.38 -0.83 6.34
C ARG A 206 -3.08 -0.58 7.81
N ARG A 207 -3.97 -1.03 8.70
CA ARG A 207 -3.78 -0.95 10.15
C ARG A 207 -2.59 -1.79 10.62
N GLU A 208 -2.40 -2.98 10.06
CA GLU A 208 -1.23 -3.83 10.35
C GLU A 208 0.07 -3.10 9.99
N ARG A 209 0.18 -2.55 8.78
CA ARG A 209 1.36 -1.76 8.38
C ARG A 209 1.61 -0.56 9.29
N LEU A 210 0.54 0.08 9.77
CA LEU A 210 0.65 1.18 10.71
C LEU A 210 1.24 0.71 12.05
N CYS A 211 0.70 -0.34 12.66
CA CYS A 211 1.21 -0.88 13.93
C CYS A 211 2.64 -1.41 13.79
N LEU A 212 2.90 -2.16 12.72
CA LEU A 212 4.20 -2.72 12.39
C LEU A 212 5.16 -1.69 11.76
N SER A 213 4.84 -0.40 11.75
CA SER A 213 5.85 0.63 11.45
C SER A 213 6.81 0.85 12.62
N CYS A 214 6.39 0.44 13.83
CA CYS A 214 7.14 0.62 15.08
C CYS A 214 7.23 -0.64 15.94
N HIS A 215 6.29 -1.58 15.79
CA HIS A 215 6.33 -2.87 16.47
C HIS A 215 7.07 -3.92 15.66
N THR A 216 8.29 -3.59 15.24
CA THR A 216 9.16 -4.47 14.45
C THR A 216 10.30 -5.05 15.28
N LYS A 217 11.02 -6.03 14.71
CA LYS A 217 12.18 -6.66 15.36
C LYS A 217 13.45 -5.82 15.22
N GLU A 218 13.48 -4.91 14.26
CA GLU A 218 14.64 -4.12 13.86
C GLU A 218 14.80 -2.83 14.68
N ARG A 219 13.84 -2.52 15.57
CA ARG A 219 13.89 -1.32 16.40
C ARG A 219 14.97 -1.43 17.50
N PRO A 220 15.62 -0.31 17.89
CA PRO A 220 16.65 -0.34 18.94
C PRO A 220 16.18 -0.92 20.28
N CYS A 221 14.91 -0.71 20.62
CA CYS A 221 14.28 -1.17 21.86
C CYS A 221 13.62 -2.56 21.73
N PHE A 222 14.00 -3.38 20.74
CA PHE A 222 13.50 -4.75 20.66
C PHE A 222 14.09 -5.59 21.82
N PRO A 223 13.25 -6.31 22.60
CA PRO A 223 13.73 -7.09 23.74
C PRO A 223 14.52 -8.32 23.31
N GLU A 224 15.53 -8.69 24.10
CA GLU A 224 16.33 -9.91 23.86
C GLU A 224 15.73 -11.15 24.55
N ASN A 225 15.07 -10.97 25.71
CA ASN A 225 14.55 -12.11 26.47
C ASN A 225 13.22 -12.64 25.88
N PRO A 226 13.00 -13.97 25.87
CA PRO A 226 11.81 -14.58 25.24
C PRO A 226 10.46 -14.10 25.81
N SER A 227 10.37 -13.90 27.12
CA SER A 227 9.14 -13.46 27.79
C SER A 227 8.71 -12.07 27.32
N SER A 228 9.64 -11.12 27.29
CA SER A 228 9.40 -9.77 26.79
C SER A 228 9.15 -9.76 25.28
N ILE A 229 9.79 -10.63 24.50
CA ILE A 229 9.46 -10.76 23.06
C ILE A 229 7.98 -11.11 22.89
N TYR A 230 7.48 -12.09 23.65
CA TYR A 230 6.06 -12.45 23.62
C TYR A 230 5.18 -11.28 24.07
N GLU A 231 5.55 -10.61 25.17
CA GLU A 231 4.83 -9.48 25.74
C GLU A 231 4.75 -8.27 24.79
N PHE A 232 5.79 -7.97 24.00
CA PHE A 232 5.82 -6.80 23.13
C PHE A 232 5.43 -7.08 21.68
N ARG A 233 5.36 -8.36 21.26
CA ARG A 233 4.87 -8.75 19.94
C ARG A 233 3.42 -8.35 19.74
N ILE A 234 3.11 -7.74 18.60
CA ILE A 234 1.74 -7.37 18.23
C ILE A 234 1.21 -8.40 17.22
N PRO A 235 0.37 -9.36 17.65
CA PRO A 235 -0.22 -10.32 16.73
C PRO A 235 -1.39 -9.69 15.94
N ILE A 236 -1.80 -10.32 14.85
CA ILE A 236 -2.90 -9.85 14.00
C ILE A 236 -4.21 -9.71 14.77
N GLN A 237 -4.44 -10.57 15.77
CA GLN A 237 -5.60 -10.51 16.66
C GLN A 237 -5.64 -9.21 17.47
N THR A 238 -4.49 -8.73 17.94
CA THR A 238 -4.40 -7.43 18.63
C THR A 238 -4.65 -6.27 17.65
N ILE A 239 -4.18 -6.38 16.41
CA ILE A 239 -4.40 -5.35 15.38
C ILE A 239 -5.89 -5.27 15.01
N ASP A 240 -6.55 -6.41 14.86
CA ASP A 240 -7.97 -6.47 14.52
C ASP A 240 -8.86 -5.97 15.67
N SER A 241 -8.63 -6.50 16.88
CA SER A 241 -9.43 -6.17 18.07
C SER A 241 -9.07 -4.84 18.72
N LEU A 242 -7.90 -4.26 18.42
CA LEU A 242 -7.33 -3.10 19.11
C LEU A 242 -7.20 -3.32 20.64
N TRP A 243 -6.92 -4.55 21.05
CA TRP A 243 -6.83 -4.96 22.45
C TRP A 243 -5.64 -5.90 22.69
N LYS A 244 -4.88 -5.63 23.75
CA LYS A 244 -3.82 -6.50 24.26
C LYS A 244 -3.69 -6.39 25.78
N GLY A 245 -3.91 -7.49 26.51
CA GLY A 245 -3.87 -7.49 27.98
C GLY A 245 -4.81 -6.44 28.55
N ASP A 246 -4.28 -5.55 29.39
CA ASP A 246 -5.04 -4.44 29.99
C ASP A 246 -5.11 -3.19 29.10
N VAL A 247 -4.43 -3.20 27.95
CA VAL A 247 -4.41 -2.07 27.03
C VAL A 247 -5.53 -2.22 26.00
N ASN A 248 -6.56 -1.39 26.14
CA ASN A 248 -7.70 -1.33 25.24
C ASN A 248 -7.67 -0.03 24.43
N PHE A 249 -7.32 -0.13 23.15
CA PHE A 249 -7.35 0.99 22.18
C PHE A 249 -8.66 1.06 21.39
N ARG A 250 -9.66 0.26 21.75
CA ARG A 250 -10.97 0.42 21.15
C ARG A 250 -11.54 1.75 21.60
N HIS A 251 -12.03 2.49 20.63
CA HIS A 251 -12.75 3.73 20.81
C HIS A 251 -14.23 3.40 20.61
N PRO A 252 -14.96 2.97 21.66
CA PRO A 252 -16.35 2.57 21.52
C PRO A 252 -17.14 3.77 21.04
N LEU A 253 -17.67 3.68 19.83
CA LEU A 253 -18.69 4.61 19.38
C LEU A 253 -19.99 4.16 20.04
N ARG A 254 -20.65 5.06 20.75
CA ARG A 254 -21.98 4.80 21.28
C ARG A 254 -22.89 4.41 20.10
N LYS A 255 -23.47 3.21 20.15
CA LYS A 255 -24.40 2.72 19.13
C LYS A 255 -25.55 3.69 18.97
#